data_AF-A0A2E9MCW0-F1
#
_entry.id   AF-A0A2E9MCW0-F1
#
_cell.length_a   1.000
_cell.length_b   1.000
_cell.length_c   1.000
_cell.angle_alpha   90.00
_cell.angle_beta   90.00
_cell.angle_gamma   90.00
#
_symmetry.space_group_name_H-M   'P 1'
#
loop_
_entity.id
_entity.type
_entity.pdbx_description
1 polymer ?
#
loop_
_entity_poly.entity_id
_entity_poly.type
_entity_poly.pdbx_seq_one_letter_code
_entity_poly.pdbx_strand_id
1 'polypeptide(L)' 'MGTRLPLTSVVRNLPEMVPFVGPETFERRQGRALRVRLGANESVFGISPVAAEAMSVAAAKAWMYNDPEAYDLTEALAQA' A
#
# COMPACT_ATOMS: atom_id res chain seq x y z
N MET A 1 13.70 -23.43 23.36
CA MET A 1 13.93 -22.59 22.17
C MET A 1 13.84 -23.48 20.96
N GLY A 2 12.70 -23.48 20.25
CA GLY A 2 12.46 -24.38 19.12
C GLY A 2 13.34 -24.05 17.92
N THR A 3 13.81 -25.08 17.24
CA THR A 3 14.63 -25.00 16.03
C THR A 3 13.87 -24.25 14.94
N ARG A 4 14.39 -23.08 14.53
CA ARG A 4 13.88 -22.38 13.33
C ARG A 4 14.23 -23.20 12.10
N LEU A 5 13.26 -23.44 11.23
CA LEU A 5 13.50 -24.02 9.92
C LEU A 5 14.47 -23.12 9.11
N PRO A 6 15.44 -23.68 8.38
CA PRO A 6 16.38 -22.89 7.63
C PRO A 6 15.69 -22.20 6.45
N LEU A 7 16.06 -20.95 6.19
CA LEU A 7 15.70 -20.27 4.94
C LEU A 7 16.33 -21.00 3.75
N THR A 8 15.63 -20.97 2.62
CA THR A 8 16.16 -21.42 1.33
C THR A 8 17.39 -20.58 0.93
N SER A 9 18.25 -21.13 0.09
CA SER A 9 19.44 -20.43 -0.41
C SER A 9 19.08 -19.13 -1.13
N VAL A 10 17.97 -19.12 -1.87
CA VAL A 10 17.46 -17.92 -2.56
C VAL A 10 17.19 -16.80 -1.57
N VAL A 11 16.38 -17.04 -0.53
CA VAL A 11 16.05 -16.02 0.47
C VAL A 11 17.28 -15.58 1.26
N ARG A 12 18.17 -16.53 1.58
CA ARG A 12 19.41 -16.26 2.34
C ARG A 12 20.36 -15.32 1.61
N ASN A 13 20.37 -15.37 0.28
CA ASN A 13 21.34 -14.64 -0.55
C ASN A 13 20.80 -13.31 -1.10
N LEU A 14 19.56 -12.92 -0.75
CA LEU A 14 19.03 -11.62 -1.14
C LEU A 14 19.84 -10.51 -0.44
N PRO A 15 20.41 -9.54 -1.19
CA PRO A 15 21.03 -8.38 -0.56
C PRO A 15 19.97 -7.57 0.19
N GLU A 16 20.39 -6.88 1.26
CA GLU A 16 19.55 -5.91 1.94
C GLU A 16 19.34 -4.69 1.02
N MET A 17 18.33 -4.77 0.16
CA MET A 17 17.97 -3.72 -0.78
C MET A 17 17.13 -2.67 -0.05
N VAL A 18 17.68 -1.46 0.15
CA VAL A 18 16.89 -0.30 0.61
C VAL A 18 16.89 0.78 -0.49
N PRO A 19 16.10 0.64 -1.56
CA PRO A 19 16.01 1.66 -2.59
C PRO A 19 15.16 2.87 -2.17
N PHE A 20 14.44 2.79 -1.04
CA PHE A 20 13.55 3.85 -0.58
C PHE A 20 13.44 3.87 0.94
N VAL A 21 13.58 5.06 1.54
CA VAL A 21 13.30 5.31 2.96
C VAL A 21 11.98 6.04 3.04
N GLY A 22 10.97 5.41 3.64
CA GLY A 22 9.64 5.99 3.75
C GLY A 22 9.61 7.30 4.58
N PRO A 23 8.70 8.23 4.26
CA PRO A 23 8.57 9.53 4.94
C PRO A 23 8.45 9.40 6.46
N GLU A 24 7.73 8.40 6.97
CA GLU A 24 7.51 8.17 8.40
C GLU A 24 8.84 7.83 9.12
N THR A 25 9.80 7.21 8.43
CA THR A 25 11.13 6.97 8.99
C THR A 25 11.92 8.27 9.15
N PHE A 26 11.79 9.20 8.20
CA PHE A 26 12.38 10.53 8.36
C PHE A 26 11.74 11.31 9.51
N GLU A 27 10.42 11.23 9.66
CA GLU A 27 9.71 11.87 10.77
C GLU A 27 10.18 11.36 12.13
N ARG A 28 10.28 10.03 12.28
CA ARG A 28 10.82 9.40 13.50
C ARG A 28 12.27 9.81 13.76
N ARG A 29 13.14 9.81 12.74
CA ARG A 29 14.56 10.20 12.89
C ARG A 29 14.74 11.67 13.23
N GLN A 30 13.86 12.54 12.72
CA GLN A 30 13.92 13.98 12.99
C GLN A 30 13.11 14.40 14.23
N GLY A 31 12.33 13.49 14.82
CA GLY A 31 11.48 13.78 15.97
C GLY A 31 10.35 14.80 15.66
N ARG A 32 9.97 14.94 14.40
CA ARG A 32 8.95 15.90 13.95
C ARG A 32 8.28 15.45 12.65
N ALA A 33 7.03 15.86 12.45
CA ALA A 33 6.32 15.65 11.20
C ALA A 33 7.01 16.36 10.02
N LEU A 34 6.84 15.82 8.82
CA LEU A 34 7.23 16.49 7.58
C LEU A 34 6.35 17.73 7.39
N ARG A 35 6.99 18.87 7.14
CA ARG A 35 6.27 20.11 6.77
C ARG A 35 5.75 20.06 5.34
N VAL A 36 6.45 19.31 4.47
CA VAL A 36 6.14 19.16 3.05
C VAL A 36 6.43 17.71 2.67
N ARG A 37 5.42 16.99 2.18
CA ARG A 37 5.48 15.57 1.80
C ARG A 37 5.34 15.42 0.29
N LEU A 38 6.46 15.52 -0.43
CA LEU A 38 6.52 15.46 -1.90
C LEU A 38 7.56 14.44 -2.42
N GLY A 39 8.06 13.55 -1.54
CA GLY A 39 9.17 12.64 -1.87
C GLY A 39 8.75 11.27 -2.41
N ALA A 40 7.45 10.97 -2.47
CA ALA A 40 6.91 9.65 -2.77
C ALA A 40 5.91 9.62 -3.94
N ASN A 41 5.81 10.70 -4.71
CA ASN A 41 4.83 10.87 -5.81
C ASN A 41 3.36 10.71 -5.38
N GLU A 42 3.05 10.94 -4.11
CA GLU A 42 1.67 10.94 -3.62
C GLU A 42 0.93 12.18 -4.13
N SER A 43 -0.33 12.00 -4.54
CA SER A 43 -1.19 13.13 -4.92
C SER A 43 -1.63 13.89 -3.68
N VAL A 44 -1.12 15.12 -3.51
CA VAL A 44 -1.49 16.00 -2.39
C VAL A 44 -2.92 16.54 -2.48
N PHE A 45 -3.59 16.34 -3.62
CA PHE A 45 -4.99 16.72 -3.80
C PHE A 45 -5.97 15.77 -3.11
N GLY A 46 -5.51 14.56 -2.75
CA GLY A 46 -6.38 13.51 -2.20
C GLY A 46 -7.19 12.78 -3.27
N ILE A 47 -8.14 11.96 -2.81
CA ILE A 47 -9.04 11.17 -3.67
C ILE A 47 -10.28 11.99 -4.08
N SER A 48 -10.95 11.58 -5.16
CA SER A 48 -12.25 12.12 -5.56
C SER A 48 -13.29 11.97 -4.43
N PRO A 49 -14.15 12.98 -4.17
CA PRO A 49 -15.24 12.85 -3.19
C PRO A 49 -16.16 11.67 -3.46
N VAL A 50 -16.45 11.38 -4.75
CA VAL A 50 -17.28 10.24 -5.16
C VAL A 50 -16.59 8.92 -4.83
N ALA A 51 -15.28 8.85 -5.00
CA ALA A 51 -14.50 7.66 -4.62
C ALA A 51 -14.47 7.47 -3.10
N ALA A 52 -14.36 8.55 -2.32
CA ALA A 52 -14.40 8.49 -0.86
C ALA A 52 -15.74 7.94 -0.34
N GLU A 53 -16.85 8.40 -0.90
CA GLU A 53 -18.19 7.90 -0.57
C GLU A 53 -18.33 6.42 -0.93
N ALA A 54 -17.94 6.03 -2.15
CA ALA A 54 -17.96 4.63 -2.60
C ALA A 54 -17.12 3.72 -1.68
N MET A 55 -15.93 4.16 -1.27
CA MET A 55 -15.08 3.44 -0.31
C MET A 55 -15.75 3.29 1.06
N SER A 56 -16.39 4.35 1.57
CA SER A 56 -17.11 4.30 2.84
C SER A 56 -18.26 3.30 2.82
N VAL A 57 -19.02 3.23 1.73
CA VAL A 57 -20.09 2.25 1.54
C VAL A 57 -19.53 0.82 1.42
N ALA A 58 -18.43 0.65 0.68
CA ALA A 58 -17.80 -0.65 0.48
C ALA A 58 -17.24 -1.26 1.78
N ALA A 59 -16.84 -0.43 2.76
CA ALA A 59 -16.29 -0.89 4.03
C ALA A 59 -17.24 -1.84 4.80
N ALA A 60 -18.56 -1.63 4.70
CA ALA A 60 -19.56 -2.50 5.34
C ALA A 60 -19.60 -3.92 4.74
N LYS A 61 -19.05 -4.11 3.53
CA LYS A 61 -19.04 -5.37 2.79
C LYS A 61 -17.69 -6.08 2.81
N ALA A 62 -16.66 -5.50 3.46
CA ALA A 62 -15.28 -5.99 3.42
C ALA A 62 -15.04 -7.34 4.13
N TRP A 63 -16.07 -7.96 4.72
CA TRP A 63 -16.01 -9.32 5.25
C TRP A 63 -16.10 -10.39 4.15
N MET A 64 -16.59 -10.03 2.96
CA MET A 64 -16.64 -10.90 1.80
C MET A 64 -15.30 -10.89 1.08
N TYR A 65 -14.93 -12.03 0.49
CA TYR A 65 -13.88 -12.01 -0.52
C TYR A 65 -14.32 -11.14 -1.70
N ASN A 66 -13.38 -10.41 -2.28
CA ASN A 66 -13.60 -9.72 -3.54
C ASN A 66 -13.85 -10.74 -4.66
N ASP A 67 -14.51 -10.29 -5.72
CA ASP A 67 -14.61 -11.06 -6.96
C ASP A 67 -13.19 -11.35 -7.51
N PRO A 68 -12.80 -12.64 -7.66
CA PRO A 68 -11.47 -12.99 -8.16
C PRO A 68 -11.22 -12.57 -9.61
N GLU A 69 -12.27 -12.32 -10.39
CA GLU A 69 -12.14 -11.87 -11.78
C GLU A 69 -12.08 -10.33 -11.90
N ALA A 70 -12.39 -9.61 -10.81
CA ALA A 70 -12.54 -8.15 -10.82
C ALA A 70 -13.41 -7.67 -12.00
N TYR A 71 -14.51 -8.39 -12.27
CA TYR A 71 -15.32 -8.24 -13.48
C TYR A 71 -15.79 -6.79 -13.67
N ASP A 72 -16.44 -6.22 -12.65
CA ASP A 72 -16.97 -4.85 -12.69
C ASP A 72 -15.88 -3.80 -12.94
N LEU A 73 -14.69 -3.98 -12.36
CA LEU A 73 -13.56 -3.06 -12.56
C LEU A 73 -13.03 -3.14 -14.00
N THR A 74 -12.90 -4.35 -14.53
CA THR A 74 -12.40 -4.58 -15.90
C THR A 74 -13.35 -3.97 -16.93
N GLU A 75 -14.66 -4.20 -16.78
CA GLU A 75 -15.68 -3.61 -17.65
C GLU A 75 -15.67 -2.07 -17.57
N ALA A 76 -15.57 -1.49 -16.37
CA ALA A 76 -15.52 -0.03 -16.21
C ALA A 76 -14.27 0.59 -16.86
N LEU A 77 -13.11 -0.07 -16.76
CA LEU A 77 -11.87 0.38 -17.40
C LEU A 77 -11.93 0.27 -18.93
N ALA A 78 -12.63 -0.73 -19.47
CA ALA A 78 -12.76 -0.92 -20.92
C ALA A 78 -13.68 0.12 -21.58
N GLN A 79 -14.61 0.71 -20.82
CA GLN A 79 -15.54 1.75 -21.30
C GLN A 79 -14.95 3.16 -21.26
N ALA A 80 -13.88 3.37 -20.49
CA ALA A 80 -13.20 4.66 -20.31
C ALA A 80 -12.18 4.95 -21.41
#